data_AF-A0A4P5YPZ0-F1
#
_entry.id   AF-A0A4P5YPZ0-F1
#
_cell.length_a   1.000
_cell.length_b   1.000
_cell.length_c   1.000
_cell.angle_alpha   90.00
_cell.angle_beta   90.00
_cell.angle_gamma   90.00
#
_symmetry.space_group_name_H-M   'P 1'
#
loop_
_entity.id
_entity.type
_entity.pdbx_description
1 polymer ?
#
loop_
_entity_poly.entity_id
_entity_poly.type
_entity_poly.pdbx_seq_one_letter_code
_entity_poly.pdbx_strand_id
1 'polypeptide(L)'
;MKISVSFNGAASVVMLDIPECVVGRRNPYKQPDLDLSPDDKVSRRHARLWVDGGALWVEDLGSRHGTLVNGIKINYAMQLKPEDFVQVGETLLQIVP
;
A
#
# COMPACT_ATOMS: atom_id res chain seq x y z
N MET A 1 -2.60 -10.52 7.84
CA MET A 1 -3.61 -9.67 7.18
C MET A 1 -3.72 -10.04 5.71
N LYS A 2 -4.92 -10.14 5.13
CA LYS A 2 -5.12 -10.30 3.69
C LYS A 2 -5.26 -8.93 3.02
N ILE A 3 -4.51 -8.69 1.96
CA ILE A 3 -4.66 -7.50 1.12
C ILE A 3 -4.98 -7.94 -0.30
N SER A 4 -6.07 -7.41 -0.85
CA SER A 4 -6.32 -7.44 -2.29
C SER A 4 -5.50 -6.34 -2.96
N VAL A 5 -4.75 -6.71 -4.00
CA VAL A 5 -3.93 -5.83 -4.82
C VAL A 5 -4.48 -5.86 -6.23
N SER A 6 -4.96 -4.71 -6.72
CA SER A 6 -5.57 -4.56 -8.03
C SER A 6 -4.78 -3.57 -8.88
N PHE A 7 -4.36 -3.98 -10.07
CA PHE A 7 -3.64 -3.15 -11.04
C PHE A 7 -3.97 -3.58 -12.46
N ASN A 8 -4.26 -2.62 -13.36
CA ASN A 8 -4.63 -2.87 -14.76
C ASN A 8 -5.72 -3.95 -14.97
N GLY A 9 -6.73 -3.96 -14.09
CA GLY A 9 -7.84 -4.91 -14.15
C GLY A 9 -7.51 -6.33 -13.65
N ALA A 10 -6.25 -6.63 -13.30
CA ALA A 10 -5.88 -7.85 -12.61
C ALA A 10 -5.93 -7.63 -11.09
N ALA A 11 -6.47 -8.59 -10.36
CA ALA A 11 -6.49 -8.60 -8.90
C ALA A 11 -5.81 -9.86 -8.35
N SER A 12 -5.07 -9.70 -7.26
CA SER A 12 -4.43 -10.79 -6.52
C SER A 12 -4.58 -10.56 -5.02
N VAL A 13 -4.65 -11.62 -4.24
CA VAL A 13 -4.70 -11.51 -2.77
C VAL A 13 -3.37 -11.95 -2.21
N VAL A 14 -2.77 -11.10 -1.38
CA VAL A 14 -1.51 -11.35 -0.70
C VAL A 14 -1.76 -11.49 0.79
N MET A 15 -1.13 -12.52 1.39
CA MET A 15 -1.09 -12.69 2.83
C MET A 15 0.13 -11.96 3.38
N LEU A 16 -0.09 -10.95 4.22
CA LEU A 16 0.96 -10.32 4.99
C LEU A 16 0.99 -10.90 6.40
N ASP A 17 2.10 -11.53 6.75
CA ASP A 17 2.39 -12.09 8.09
C ASP A 17 3.47 -11.27 8.81
N ILE A 18 3.36 -9.94 8.71
CA ILE A 18 4.28 -8.98 9.29
C ILE A 18 3.48 -7.83 9.91
N PRO A 19 3.93 -7.27 11.05
CA PRO A 19 3.23 -6.18 11.74
C PRO A 19 3.33 -4.84 11.00
N GLU A 20 4.36 -4.70 10.16
CA GLU A 20 4.63 -3.55 9.31
C GLU A 20 5.01 -4.05 7.92
N CYS A 21 4.50 -3.38 6.88
CA CYS A 21 4.74 -3.68 5.49
C CYS A 21 5.00 -2.38 4.72
N VAL A 22 6.21 -2.24 4.19
CA VAL A 22 6.55 -1.18 3.25
C VAL A 22 6.17 -1.64 1.85
N VAL A 23 5.22 -0.93 1.25
CA VAL A 23 4.81 -1.16 -0.13
C VAL A 23 5.64 -0.28 -1.07
N GLY A 24 5.97 -0.79 -2.23
CA GLY A 24 6.77 -0.05 -3.19
C GLY A 24 7.03 -0.83 -4.46
N ARG A 25 8.00 -0.34 -5.23
CA ARG A 25 8.45 -0.96 -6.47
C ARG A 25 9.86 -1.51 -6.31
N ARG A 26 10.10 -2.74 -6.77
CA ARG A 26 11.42 -3.36 -6.76
C ARG A 26 12.47 -2.47 -7.44
N ASN A 27 13.71 -2.54 -6.94
CA ASN A 27 14.90 -2.11 -7.65
C ASN A 27 16.01 -3.16 -7.52
N PRO A 28 17.08 -3.11 -8.32
CA PRO A 28 18.11 -4.16 -8.33
C PRO A 28 18.81 -4.42 -7.00
N TYR A 29 18.74 -3.48 -6.05
CA TYR A 29 19.49 -3.53 -4.79
C TYR A 29 18.60 -3.80 -3.58
N LYS A 30 17.28 -3.56 -3.68
CA LYS A 30 16.35 -3.70 -2.56
C LYS A 30 14.95 -4.00 -3.05
N GLN A 31 14.33 -5.01 -2.42
CA GLN A 31 12.92 -5.33 -2.58
C GLN A 31 12.11 -4.68 -1.44
N PRO A 32 10.92 -4.13 -1.73
CA PRO A 32 9.94 -3.78 -0.71
C PRO A 32 9.33 -5.05 -0.10
N ASP A 33 8.61 -4.92 1.01
CA ASP A 33 7.91 -6.04 1.64
C ASP A 33 6.74 -6.52 0.76
N LEU A 34 6.05 -5.55 0.14
CA LEU A 34 5.08 -5.79 -0.93
C LEU A 34 5.50 -5.05 -2.20
N ASP A 35 5.88 -5.80 -3.22
CA ASP A 35 6.27 -5.28 -4.52
C ASP A 35 5.08 -5.12 -5.45
N LEU A 36 4.84 -3.88 -5.89
CA LEU A 36 3.74 -3.48 -6.76
C LEU A 36 4.20 -3.23 -8.20
N SER A 37 5.38 -3.74 -8.58
CA SER A 37 5.79 -3.77 -10.00
C SER A 37 4.76 -4.53 -10.85
N PRO A 38 4.45 -4.08 -12.08
CA PRO A 38 5.21 -3.12 -12.88
C PRO A 38 4.69 -1.67 -12.84
N ASP A 39 3.85 -1.29 -11.87
CA ASP A 39 3.33 0.08 -11.76
C ASP A 39 4.48 1.10 -11.59
N ASP A 40 4.74 1.90 -12.63
CA ASP A 40 5.86 2.83 -12.67
C ASP A 40 5.60 4.14 -11.88
N LYS A 41 4.33 4.39 -11.53
CA LYS A 41 3.91 5.47 -10.63
C LYS A 41 4.16 5.11 -9.17
N VAL A 42 4.38 3.84 -8.86
CA VAL A 42 4.79 3.41 -7.54
C VAL A 42 6.27 3.75 -7.30
N SER A 43 6.52 4.53 -6.25
CA SER A 43 7.87 4.82 -5.76
C SER A 43 8.51 3.57 -5.17
N ARG A 44 9.84 3.47 -5.22
CA ARG A 44 10.59 2.31 -4.68
C ARG A 44 10.27 2.02 -3.22
N ARG A 45 10.07 3.07 -2.43
CA ARG A 45 9.55 3.06 -1.06
C ARG A 45 8.41 4.07 -1.06
N HIS A 46 7.16 3.58 -1.14
CA HIS A 46 6.01 4.44 -1.44
C HIS A 46 5.21 4.74 -0.19
N ALA A 47 4.67 3.71 0.44
CA ALA A 47 3.83 3.85 1.62
C ALA A 47 4.19 2.77 2.63
N ARG A 48 3.84 3.01 3.89
CA ARG A 48 3.96 2.04 4.96
C ARG A 48 2.57 1.69 5.46
N LEU A 49 2.30 0.40 5.59
CA LEU A 49 1.13 -0.15 6.27
C LEU A 49 1.60 -0.79 7.58
N TRP A 50 0.93 -0.53 8.70
CA TRP A 50 1.28 -1.18 9.96
C TRP A 50 0.07 -1.32 10.88
N VAL A 51 0.13 -2.29 11.78
CA VAL A 51 -0.87 -2.47 12.83
C VAL A 51 -0.36 -1.87 14.12
N ASP A 52 -1.12 -0.95 14.70
CA ASP A 52 -0.87 -0.36 16.01
C ASP A 52 -2.18 -0.27 16.81
N GLY A 53 -2.15 -0.69 18.08
CA GLY A 53 -3.33 -0.74 18.93
C GLY A 53 -4.50 -1.58 18.36
N GLY A 54 -4.22 -2.55 17.50
CA GLY A 54 -5.24 -3.36 16.80
C GLY A 54 -5.89 -2.66 15.60
N ALA A 55 -5.44 -1.46 15.24
CA ALA A 55 -5.88 -0.73 14.07
C ALA A 55 -4.84 -0.79 12.95
N LEU A 56 -5.28 -0.90 11.69
CA LEU A 56 -4.39 -0.75 10.54
C LEU A 56 -4.20 0.73 10.23
N TRP A 57 -2.97 1.12 9.92
CA TRP A 57 -2.59 2.46 9.54
C TRP A 57 -1.87 2.48 8.21
N VAL A 58 -1.92 3.63 7.54
CA VAL A 58 -1.14 3.93 6.33
C VAL A 58 -0.48 5.30 6.45
N GLU A 59 0.72 5.44 5.91
CA GLU A 59 1.34 6.73 5.65
C GLU A 59 2.11 6.73 4.33
N ASP A 60 2.20 7.90 3.70
CA ASP A 60 3.08 8.12 2.55
C ASP A 60 4.53 8.35 3.01
N LEU A 61 5.49 7.69 2.36
CA LEU A 61 6.92 7.75 2.71
C LEU A 61 7.71 8.77 1.87
N GLY A 62 7.04 9.84 1.42
CA GLY A 62 7.62 10.84 0.52
C GLY A 62 7.60 10.37 -0.93
N SER A 63 6.54 9.70 -1.34
CA SER A 63 6.41 9.17 -2.69
C SER A 63 6.23 10.30 -3.73
N ARG A 64 6.61 10.02 -4.99
CA ARG A 64 6.49 11.01 -6.08
C ARG A 64 5.03 11.41 -6.38
N HIS A 65 4.12 10.44 -6.32
CA HIS A 65 2.71 10.64 -6.71
C HIS A 65 1.77 10.80 -5.51
N GLY A 66 2.24 10.51 -4.30
CA GLY A 66 1.43 10.51 -3.10
C GLY A 66 0.62 9.23 -2.95
N THR A 67 0.15 9.03 -1.72
CA THR A 67 -0.80 7.97 -1.35
C THR A 67 -2.19 8.58 -1.20
N LEU A 68 -3.21 7.90 -1.72
CA LEU A 68 -4.61 8.32 -1.56
C LEU A 68 -5.36 7.28 -0.74
N VAL A 69 -6.26 7.73 0.12
CA VAL A 69 -7.25 6.88 0.81
C VAL A 69 -8.63 7.32 0.34
N ASN A 70 -9.40 6.40 -0.23
CA ASN A 70 -10.73 6.65 -0.82
C ASN A 70 -10.73 7.84 -1.79
N GLY A 71 -9.70 7.95 -2.64
CA GLY A 71 -9.55 9.03 -3.63
C GLY A 71 -9.06 10.37 -3.07
N ILE A 72 -8.78 10.46 -1.76
CA ILE A 72 -8.28 11.68 -1.13
C ILE A 72 -6.81 11.50 -0.77
N LYS A 73 -5.94 12.40 -1.26
CA LYS A 73 -4.51 12.37 -0.93
C LYS A 73 -4.29 12.64 0.56
N ILE A 74 -3.53 11.76 1.21
CA ILE A 74 -3.16 11.92 2.62
C ILE A 74 -1.86 12.70 2.76
N ASN A 75 -1.73 13.49 3.83
CA ASN A 75 -0.52 14.25 4.17
C ASN A 75 0.16 13.74 5.46
N TYR A 76 -0.53 12.88 6.22
CA TYR A 76 -0.09 12.31 7.48
C TYR A 76 -0.56 10.87 7.58
N ALA A 77 -0.06 10.15 8.58
CA ALA A 77 -0.55 8.83 8.95
C ALA A 77 -2.07 8.84 9.15
N MET A 78 -2.76 7.86 8.57
CA MET A 78 -4.21 7.70 8.65
C MET A 78 -4.56 6.28 9.06
N GLN A 79 -5.47 6.16 10.02
CA GLN A 79 -6.07 4.89 10.39
C GLN A 79 -7.02 4.43 9.28
N LEU A 80 -6.85 3.20 8.82
CA LEU A 80 -7.71 2.55 7.85
C LEU A 80 -8.84 1.78 8.54
N LYS A 81 -10.02 1.87 7.93
CA LYS A 81 -11.19 1.08 8.29
C LYS A 81 -11.32 -0.11 7.34
N PRO A 82 -12.05 -1.17 7.75
CA PRO A 82 -12.57 -2.13 6.79
C PRO A 82 -13.29 -1.40 5.66
N GLU A 83 -13.12 -1.86 4.42
CA GLU A 83 -13.63 -1.24 3.17
C GLU A 83 -12.89 -0.01 2.63
N ASP A 84 -11.91 0.55 3.35
CA ASP A 84 -11.10 1.63 2.79
C ASP A 84 -10.19 1.12 1.65
N PHE A 85 -10.11 1.93 0.59
CA PHE A 85 -9.19 1.71 -0.52
C PHE A 85 -7.97 2.62 -0.38
N VAL A 86 -6.78 2.03 -0.44
CA VAL A 86 -5.52 2.76 -0.54
C VAL A 86 -5.04 2.70 -1.97
N GLN A 87 -4.86 3.86 -2.61
CA GLN A 87 -4.25 3.96 -3.93
C GLN A 87 -2.79 4.42 -3.80
N VAL A 88 -1.90 3.66 -4.44
CA VAL A 88 -0.48 3.98 -4.59
C VAL A 88 -0.12 3.84 -6.07
N GLY A 89 0.25 4.95 -6.71
CA GLY A 89 0.35 4.97 -8.17
C GLY A 89 -1.00 4.71 -8.83
N GLU A 90 -1.07 3.68 -9.67
CA GLU A 90 -2.30 3.18 -10.31
C GLU A 90 -2.82 1.90 -9.63
N THR A 91 -2.08 1.40 -8.64
CA THR A 91 -2.44 0.20 -7.87
C THR A 91 -3.40 0.54 -6.73
N LEU A 92 -4.47 -0.24 -6.61
CA LEU A 92 -5.42 -0.20 -5.50
C LEU A 92 -5.15 -1.35 -4.52
N LEU A 93 -5.10 -1.02 -3.23
CA LEU A 93 -4.99 -1.94 -2.12
C LEU A 93 -6.28 -1.89 -1.30
N GLN A 94 -6.80 -3.05 -0.92
CA GLN A 94 -7.96 -3.16 -0.04
C GLN A 94 -7.73 -4.25 0.99
N ILE A 95 -8.10 -4.00 2.24
CA ILE A 95 -8.10 -5.04 3.29
C ILE A 95 -9.20 -6.04 2.97
N VAL A 96 -8.86 -7.33 2.98
CA VAL A 96 -9.84 -8.40 2.86
C VAL A 96 -10.09 -8.99 4.27
N PRO A 97 -11.35 -9.12 4.70
CA PRO A 97 -11.70 -9.81 5.94
C PRO A 97 -11.21 -11.26 6.04
#